data_AF-A0A6N2YWP2-F1
#
_entry.id   AF-A0A6N2YWP2-F1
#
_cell.length_a   1.000
_cell.length_b   1.000
_cell.length_c   1.000
_cell.angle_alpha   90.00
_cell.angle_beta   90.00
_cell.angle_gamma   90.00
#
_symmetry.space_group_name_H-M   'P 1'
#
loop_
_entity.id
_entity.type
_entity.pdbx_description
1 polymer ?
#
loop_
_entity_poly.entity_id
_entity_poly.type
_entity_poly.pdbx_seq_one_letter_code
_entity_poly.pdbx_strand_id
1 'polypeptide(L)'
;MNYTEKLRELEQVINYLNENNFYNSLANRVYYFCFQSIILFLSGIYGSKEEYIKDGDSTHKDTIDMYIKNKFTNPNDFRNKRDFSQEINRIKKLRMKADYDYIDSITEEEAEDLMESLKKIKSLM
;
A
#
# COMPACT_ATOMS: atom_id res chain seq x y z
N MET A 1 -3.03 14.56 -15.59
CA MET A 1 -1.87 13.83 -15.07
C MET A 1 -2.18 12.33 -15.11
N ASN A 2 -1.34 11.54 -15.77
CA ASN A 2 -1.56 10.10 -15.93
C ASN A 2 -1.36 9.42 -14.56
N TYR A 3 -2.22 8.48 -14.17
CA TYR A 3 -2.14 7.83 -12.86
C TYR A 3 -0.86 7.00 -12.70
N THR A 4 -0.33 6.48 -13.81
CA THR A 4 0.96 5.80 -13.86
C THR A 4 2.13 6.74 -13.55
N GLU A 5 2.04 8.02 -13.94
CA GLU A 5 3.03 9.04 -13.58
C GLU A 5 3.01 9.32 -12.08
N LYS A 6 1.82 9.44 -11.47
CA LYS A 6 1.67 9.59 -10.01
C LYS A 6 2.31 8.44 -9.22
N LEU A 7 2.13 7.19 -9.69
CA LEU A 7 2.75 6.04 -9.03
C LEU A 7 4.27 6.08 -9.13
N ARG A 8 4.81 6.47 -10.29
CA ARG A 8 6.26 6.63 -10.47
C ARG A 8 6.84 7.74 -9.58
N GLU A 9 6.15 8.87 -9.47
CA GLU A 9 6.53 9.95 -8.55
C GLU A 9 6.52 9.45 -7.10
N LEU A 10 5.50 8.69 -6.69
CA LEU A 10 5.45 8.10 -5.35
C LEU A 10 6.61 7.12 -5.09
N GLU A 11 7.00 6.31 -6.07
CA GLU A 11 8.17 5.44 -5.95
C GLU A 11 9.46 6.22 -5.75
N GLN A 12 9.65 7.32 -6.48
CA GLN A 12 10.82 8.20 -6.31
C GLN A 12 10.85 8.82 -4.91
N VAL A 13 9.69 9.26 -4.41
CA VAL A 13 9.56 9.78 -3.04
C VAL A 13 9.87 8.70 -2.01
N ILE A 14 9.38 7.47 -2.19
CA ILE A 14 9.68 6.33 -1.31
C ILE A 14 11.19 6.08 -1.25
N ASN A 15 11.87 6.03 -2.40
CA ASN A 15 13.32 5.82 -2.44
C ASN A 15 14.07 6.94 -1.72
N TYR A 16 13.71 8.20 -1.99
CA TYR A 16 14.29 9.35 -1.33
C TYR A 16 14.13 9.30 0.20
N LEU A 17 12.93 8.98 0.69
CA LEU A 17 12.65 8.89 2.12
C LEU A 17 13.43 7.76 2.78
N ASN A 18 13.59 6.63 2.10
CA ASN A 18 14.37 5.51 2.57
C ASN A 18 15.87 5.84 2.65
N GLU A 19 16.43 6.43 1.58
CA GLU A 19 17.85 6.83 1.51
C GLU A 19 18.23 7.90 2.54
N ASN A 20 17.26 8.72 2.96
CA ASN A 20 17.47 9.81 3.91
C ASN A 20 16.91 9.50 5.31
N ASN A 21 16.56 8.24 5.59
CA ASN A 21 16.12 7.76 6.90
C ASN A 21 14.87 8.47 7.48
N PHE A 22 13.97 8.93 6.60
CA PHE A 22 12.70 9.55 7.00
C PHE A 22 11.60 8.49 7.19
N TYR A 23 11.80 7.57 8.14
CA TYR A 23 11.02 6.33 8.23
C TYR A 23 9.52 6.49 8.51
N ASN A 24 9.11 7.46 9.33
CA ASN A 24 7.68 7.71 9.56
C ASN A 24 6.99 8.17 8.26
N SER A 25 7.63 9.09 7.53
CA SER A 25 7.14 9.53 6.22
C SER A 25 7.19 8.40 5.18
N LEU A 26 8.21 7.54 5.24
CA LEU A 26 8.34 6.37 4.38
C LEU A 26 7.13 5.43 4.56
N ALA A 27 6.79 5.07 5.80
CA ALA A 27 5.64 4.20 6.11
C ALA A 27 4.33 4.74 5.54
N ASN A 28 4.11 6.06 5.69
CA ASN A 28 2.96 6.72 5.10
C ASN A 28 2.95 6.61 3.56
N ARG A 29 4.07 6.96 2.89
CA ARG A 29 4.15 6.94 1.42
C ARG A 29 4.08 5.54 0.82
N VAL A 30 4.68 4.54 1.46
CA VAL A 30 4.58 3.13 1.05
C VAL A 30 3.12 2.66 1.09
N TYR A 31 2.41 2.94 2.18
CA TYR A 31 0.98 2.59 2.28
C TYR A 31 0.15 3.27 1.19
N TYR A 32 0.36 4.56 0.95
CA TYR A 32 -0.34 5.28 -0.11
C TYR A 32 0.00 4.77 -1.51
N PHE A 33 1.24 4.38 -1.78
CA PHE A 33 1.60 3.76 -3.05
C PHE A 33 0.83 2.46 -3.28
N CYS A 34 0.75 1.58 -2.27
CA CYS A 34 -0.04 0.36 -2.35
C CYS A 34 -1.52 0.68 -2.59
N PHE A 35 -2.08 1.64 -1.86
CA PHE A 35 -3.48 2.01 -1.97
C PHE A 35 -3.82 2.61 -3.35
N GLN A 36 -2.97 3.48 -3.88
CA GLN A 36 -3.15 4.06 -5.21
C GLN A 36 -3.00 3.03 -6.33
N SER A 37 -2.11 2.03 -6.16
CA SER A 37 -1.99 0.90 -7.08
C SER A 37 -3.27 0.06 -7.12
N ILE A 38 -3.86 -0.20 -5.95
CA ILE A 38 -5.15 -0.88 -5.81
C ILE A 38 -6.26 -0.10 -6.52
N ILE A 39 -6.36 1.21 -6.28
CA ILE A 39 -7.36 2.07 -6.93
C ILE A 39 -7.19 2.02 -8.46
N LEU A 40 -5.95 2.07 -8.96
CA LEU A 40 -5.69 2.00 -10.39
C LEU A 40 -6.19 0.69 -11.01
N PHE A 41 -5.92 -0.44 -10.36
CA PHE A 41 -6.41 -1.75 -10.80
C PHE A 41 -7.94 -1.77 -10.86
N LEU A 42 -8.61 -1.38 -9.78
CA LEU A 42 -10.06 -1.39 -9.68
C LEU A 42 -10.72 -0.43 -10.68
N SER A 43 -10.13 0.74 -10.89
CA SER A 43 -10.58 1.71 -11.89
C SER A 43 -10.54 1.16 -13.30
N GLY A 44 -9.55 0.29 -13.61
CA GLY A 44 -9.46 -0.40 -14.88
C GLY A 44 -10.58 -1.41 -15.12
N ILE A 45 -11.19 -1.94 -14.05
CA ILE A 45 -12.32 -2.89 -14.11
C ILE A 45 -13.65 -2.14 -14.23
N TYR A 46 -13.88 -1.12 -13.39
CA TYR A 46 -15.20 -0.49 -13.23
C TYR A 46 -15.37 0.83 -13.98
N GLY A 47 -14.32 1.37 -14.62
CA GLY A 47 -14.41 2.51 -15.51
C GLY A 47 -14.57 3.89 -14.86
N SER A 48 -14.82 3.98 -13.54
CA SER A 48 -14.84 5.25 -12.79
C SER A 48 -14.02 5.14 -11.50
N LYS A 49 -13.28 6.21 -11.17
CA LYS A 49 -12.42 6.28 -9.97
C LYS A 49 -13.14 6.92 -8.77
N GLU A 50 -14.20 7.66 -9.05
CA GLU A 50 -14.87 8.56 -8.11
C GLU A 50 -15.60 7.81 -6.98
N GLU A 51 -15.90 6.52 -7.19
CA GLU A 51 -16.53 5.68 -6.17
C GLU A 51 -15.55 5.22 -5.06
N TYR A 52 -14.24 5.25 -5.32
CA TYR A 52 -13.21 4.69 -4.42
C TYR A 52 -12.34 5.74 -3.73
N ILE A 53 -12.41 6.99 -4.18
CA ILE A 53 -11.70 8.14 -3.60
C ILE A 53 -12.63 8.81 -2.56
N LYS A 54 -12.96 8.11 -1.47
CA LYS A 54 -13.65 8.71 -0.33
C LYS A 54 -12.73 8.59 0.88
N ASP A 55 -12.30 9.72 1.43
CA ASP A 55 -11.38 9.79 2.56
C ASP A 55 -12.02 9.18 3.82
N GLY A 56 -11.45 8.07 4.32
CA GLY A 56 -11.89 7.35 5.51
C GLY A 56 -11.19 6.01 5.70
N ASP A 57 -10.95 5.61 6.96
CA ASP A 57 -10.34 4.31 7.27
C ASP A 57 -11.23 3.12 6.88
N SER A 58 -12.56 3.29 6.92
CA SER A 58 -13.54 2.28 6.46
C SER A 58 -13.44 2.07 4.95
N THR A 59 -13.33 3.15 4.18
CA THR A 59 -13.19 3.11 2.73
C THR A 59 -11.90 2.45 2.28
N HIS A 60 -10.81 2.59 3.04
CA HIS A 60 -9.55 1.90 2.73
C HIS A 60 -9.68 0.38 2.87
N LYS A 61 -10.30 -0.10 3.95
CA LYS A 61 -10.52 -1.53 4.17
C LYS A 61 -11.40 -2.12 3.07
N ASP A 62 -12.54 -1.48 2.81
CA ASP A 62 -13.50 -1.97 1.82
C ASP A 62 -12.88 -2.03 0.41
N THR A 63 -12.04 -1.04 0.09
CA THR A 63 -11.30 -0.99 -1.18
C THR A 63 -10.27 -2.12 -1.29
N ILE A 64 -9.52 -2.42 -0.22
CA ILE A 64 -8.58 -3.55 -0.18
C ILE A 64 -9.33 -4.89 -0.30
N ASP A 65 -10.44 -5.06 0.41
CA ASP A 65 -11.27 -6.27 0.33
C ASP A 65 -11.82 -6.47 -1.07
N MET A 66 -12.26 -5.40 -1.73
CA MET A 66 -12.74 -5.43 -3.11
C MET A 66 -11.61 -5.76 -4.09
N TYR A 67 -10.41 -5.22 -3.90
CA TYR A 67 -9.23 -5.61 -4.67
C TYR A 67 -8.93 -7.10 -4.54
N ILE A 68 -8.90 -7.62 -3.31
CA ILE A 68 -8.62 -9.03 -3.04
C ILE A 68 -9.63 -9.94 -3.75
N LYS A 69 -10.92 -9.58 -3.72
CA LYS A 69 -12.00 -10.33 -4.38
C LYS A 69 -11.87 -10.34 -5.91
N ASN A 70 -11.32 -9.29 -6.51
CA ASN A 70 -11.19 -9.17 -7.96
C ASN A 70 -9.85 -9.69 -8.51
N LYS A 71 -8.76 -9.54 -7.75
CA LYS A 71 -7.41 -9.95 -8.17
C LYS A 71 -7.18 -11.46 -7.98
N PHE A 72 -7.61 -12.02 -6.85
CA PHE A 72 -7.32 -13.40 -6.45
C PHE A 72 -8.57 -14.28 -6.55
N THR A 73 -9.13 -14.36 -7.75
CA THR A 73 -10.38 -15.10 -8.03
C THR A 73 -10.15 -16.59 -8.24
N ASN A 74 -8.93 -17.00 -8.62
CA ASN A 74 -8.62 -18.40 -8.85
C ASN A 74 -8.36 -19.12 -7.50
N PRO A 75 -8.94 -20.30 -7.25
CA PRO A 75 -8.63 -21.10 -6.06
C PRO A 75 -7.12 -21.35 -5.84
N ASN A 76 -6.34 -21.42 -6.93
CA ASN A 76 -4.89 -21.60 -6.85
C ASN A 76 -4.13 -20.37 -6.32
N ASP A 77 -4.79 -19.19 -6.28
CA ASP A 77 -4.21 -17.97 -5.75
C ASP A 77 -4.27 -17.89 -4.22
N PHE A 78 -4.77 -18.92 -3.53
CA PHE A 78 -4.94 -18.89 -2.08
C PHE A 78 -3.68 -18.43 -1.32
N ARG A 79 -2.50 -18.94 -1.73
CA ARG A 79 -1.22 -18.54 -1.13
C ARG A 79 -0.93 -17.06 -1.40
N ASN A 80 -1.02 -16.63 -2.66
CA ASN A 80 -0.78 -15.24 -3.06
C ASN A 80 -1.73 -14.26 -2.37
N LYS A 81 -3.01 -14.62 -2.23
CA LYS A 81 -4.02 -13.87 -1.50
C LYS A 81 -3.63 -13.71 -0.02
N ARG A 82 -3.24 -14.81 0.62
CA ARG A 82 -2.84 -14.81 2.04
C ARG A 82 -1.60 -13.94 2.23
N ASP A 83 -0.59 -14.13 1.40
CA ASP A 83 0.68 -13.42 1.50
C ASP A 83 0.45 -11.91 1.24
N PHE A 84 -0.34 -11.54 0.22
CA PHE A 84 -0.76 -10.15 0.00
C PHE A 84 -1.46 -9.56 1.23
N SER A 85 -2.41 -10.30 1.80
CA SER A 85 -3.19 -9.85 2.96
C SER A 85 -2.32 -9.65 4.20
N GLN A 86 -1.29 -10.48 4.38
CA GLN A 86 -0.34 -10.34 5.47
C GLN A 86 0.53 -9.09 5.29
N GLU A 87 1.11 -8.93 4.10
CA GLU A 87 2.02 -7.82 3.83
C GLU A 87 1.29 -6.46 3.86
N ILE A 88 0.09 -6.34 3.28
CA ILE A 88 -0.65 -5.06 3.31
C ILE A 88 -1.06 -4.67 4.73
N ASN A 89 -1.38 -5.65 5.58
CA ASN A 89 -1.67 -5.40 6.98
C ASN A 89 -0.43 -5.01 7.77
N ARG A 90 0.75 -5.58 7.46
CA ARG A 90 2.02 -5.16 8.06
C ARG A 90 2.33 -3.71 7.74
N ILE A 91 2.23 -3.34 6.46
CA ILE A 91 2.42 -1.94 6.01
C ILE A 91 1.42 -1.01 6.69
N LYS A 92 0.14 -1.39 6.77
CA LYS A 92 -0.89 -0.59 7.44
C LYS A 92 -0.57 -0.34 8.91
N LYS A 93 -0.09 -1.35 9.65
CA LYS A 93 0.31 -1.21 11.05
C LYS A 93 1.45 -0.20 11.22
N LEU A 94 2.48 -0.29 10.39
CA LEU A 94 3.60 0.65 10.43
C LEU A 94 3.16 2.08 10.07
N ARG A 95 2.27 2.26 9.09
CA ARG A 95 1.64 3.56 8.80
C ARG A 95 0.87 4.11 10.02
N MET A 96 0.12 3.26 10.72
CA MET A 96 -0.61 3.69 11.92
C MET A 96 0.33 4.11 13.05
N LYS A 97 1.42 3.38 13.27
CA LYS A 97 2.48 3.76 14.21
C LYS A 97 3.07 5.12 13.82
N ALA A 98 3.47 5.29 12.56
CA ALA A 98 4.05 6.54 12.06
C ALA A 98 3.14 7.77 12.16
N ASP A 99 1.82 7.62 11.97
CA ASP A 99 0.87 8.74 11.94
C ASP A 99 0.30 9.10 13.33
N TYR A 100 0.22 8.14 14.26
CA TYR A 100 -0.54 8.30 15.51
C TYR A 100 0.22 7.95 16.78
N ASP A 101 1.38 7.31 16.68
CA ASP A 101 2.22 7.06 17.86
C ASP A 101 3.14 8.26 18.11
N TYR A 102 2.85 9.00 19.18
CA TYR A 102 3.63 10.17 19.58
C TYR A 102 4.89 9.80 20.36
N ILE A 103 5.03 8.52 20.73
CA ILE A 103 6.08 8.02 21.62
C ILE A 103 7.04 7.11 20.86
N ASP A 104 6.52 6.23 20.00
CA ASP A 104 7.32 5.24 19.28
C ASP A 104 7.42 5.57 17.78
N SER A 105 8.63 5.80 17.29
CA SER A 105 8.91 6.05 15.87
C SER A 105 9.30 4.76 15.16
N ILE A 106 9.15 4.74 13.84
CA ILE A 106 9.60 3.62 13.02
C ILE A 106 11.13 3.51 13.13
N THR A 107 11.61 2.32 13.50
CA THR A 107 13.05 2.02 13.55
C THR A 107 13.60 1.73 12.16
N GLU A 108 14.94 1.73 12.02
CA GLU A 108 15.59 1.33 10.78
C GLU A 108 15.25 -0.12 10.38
N GLU A 109 15.26 -1.06 11.34
CA GLU A 109 14.85 -2.46 11.11
C GLU A 109 13.40 -2.55 10.60
N GLU A 110 12.47 -1.80 11.23
CA GLU A 110 11.07 -1.74 10.77
C GLU A 110 10.95 -1.12 9.37
N ALA A 111 11.83 -0.17 9.01
CA ALA A 111 11.88 0.43 7.68
C ALA A 111 12.43 -0.52 6.62
N GLU A 112 13.45 -1.32 6.95
CA GLU A 112 13.96 -2.39 6.08
C GLU A 112 12.87 -3.43 5.80
N ASP A 113 12.22 -3.92 6.86
CA ASP A 113 11.07 -4.82 6.79
C ASP A 113 9.92 -4.25 5.94
N LEU A 114 9.64 -2.95 6.08
CA LEU A 114 8.65 -2.24 5.29
C LEU A 114 9.00 -2.27 3.80
N MET A 115 10.27 -2.05 3.45
CA MET A 115 10.74 -2.07 2.06
C MET A 115 10.73 -3.49 1.48
N GLU A 116 11.01 -4.51 2.27
CA GLU A 116 10.80 -5.91 1.86
C GLU A 116 9.33 -6.22 1.61
N SER A 117 8.45 -5.77 2.51
CA SER A 117 7.00 -5.93 2.37
C SER A 117 6.50 -5.27 1.08
N LEU A 118 7.00 -4.06 0.76
CA LEU A 118 6.69 -3.36 -0.49
C LEU A 118 7.13 -4.17 -1.73
N LYS A 119 8.36 -4.71 -1.72
CA LYS A 119 8.85 -5.55 -2.84
C LYS A 119 7.93 -6.76 -3.07
N LYS A 120 7.52 -7.44 -2.01
CA LYS A 120 6.60 -8.58 -2.09
C LYS A 120 5.24 -8.16 -2.62
N ILE A 121 4.64 -7.09 -2.10
CA ILE A 121 3.35 -6.59 -2.60
C ILE A 121 3.43 -6.26 -4.09
N LYS A 122 4.48 -5.57 -4.54
CA LYS A 122 4.65 -5.24 -5.96
C LYS A 122 4.70 -6.48 -6.86
N SER A 123 5.21 -7.61 -6.37
CA SER A 123 5.20 -8.87 -7.12
C SER A 123 3.82 -9.56 -7.17
N LEU A 124 2.91 -9.19 -6.27
CA LEU A 124 1.56 -9.74 -6.14
C LEU A 124 0.47 -8.84 -6.78
N MET A 125 0.84 -7.61 -7.15
CA MET A 125 -0.01 -6.62 -7.84
C MET A 125 0.04 -6.75 -9.35
#